data_AF-A0A6G8U6H8-F1
#
_entry.id   AF-A0A6G8U6H8-F1
#
_cell.length_a   1.000
_cell.length_b   1.000
_cell.length_c   1.000
_cell.angle_alpha   90.00
_cell.angle_beta   90.00
_cell.angle_gamma   90.00
#
_symmetry.space_group_name_H-M   'P 1'
#
loop_
_entity.id
_entity.type
_entity.pdbx_description
1 polymer ?
#
loop_
_entity_poly.entity_id
_entity_poly.type
_entity_poly.pdbx_seq_one_letter_code
_entity_poly.pdbx_strand_id
1 'polypeptide(L)' 'MTNVITGIIGLALVMTFLGILVAWIKAIPLIIIVVAVMILAVIDFVRSLRANGVRR' A
#
# COMPACT_ATOMS: atom_id res chain seq x y z
N MET A 1 -17.25 -5.31 -7.14
CA MET A 1 -16.15 -5.63 -8.09
C MET A 1 -15.24 -4.42 -8.31
N THR A 2 -15.80 -3.21 -8.50
CA THR A 2 -15.06 -1.94 -8.58
C THR A 2 -14.16 -1.66 -7.36
N ASN A 3 -14.63 -1.87 -6.11
CA ASN A 3 -13.83 -1.55 -4.91
C ASN A 3 -12.49 -2.30 -4.82
N VAL A 4 -12.42 -3.54 -5.31
CA VAL A 4 -11.18 -4.33 -5.25
C VAL A 4 -10.19 -3.82 -6.30
N ILE A 5 -10.68 -3.57 -7.52
CA ILE A 5 -9.86 -3.08 -8.63
C ILE A 5 -9.32 -1.67 -8.31
N THR A 6 -10.18 -0.77 -7.80
CA THR A 6 -9.77 0.58 -7.41
C THR A 6 -8.73 0.56 -6.28
N GLY A 7 -8.87 -0.33 -5.30
CA GLY A 7 -7.90 -0.43 -4.22
C GLY A 7 -6.56 -1.06 -4.64
N ILE A 8 -6.55 -2.02 -5.59
CA ILE A 8 -5.30 -2.54 -6.18
C ILE A 8 -4.56 -1.43 -6.94
N ILE A 9 -5.28 -0.62 -7.72
CA ILE A 9 -4.69 0.51 -8.46
C ILE A 9 -4.11 1.54 -7.48
N GLY A 10 -4.82 1.88 -6.41
CA GLY A 10 -4.33 2.77 -5.36
C GLY A 10 -3.08 2.24 -4.68
N LEU A 11 -3.03 0.95 -4.34
CA LEU A 11 -1.86 0.31 -3.75
C LEU A 11 -0.66 0.33 -4.71
N ALA A 12 -0.89 0.02 -5.99
CA ALA A 12 0.15 0.03 -7.03
C ALA A 12 0.77 1.43 -7.23
N LEU A 13 -0.06 2.49 -7.22
CA LEU A 13 0.41 3.88 -7.30
C LEU A 13 1.30 4.27 -6.12
N VAL A 14 0.89 3.91 -4.90
CA VAL A 14 1.67 4.18 -3.67
C VAL A 14 2.99 3.40 -3.68
N MET A 15 2.95 2.13 -4.07
CA MET A 15 4.14 1.28 -4.25
C MET A 15 5.13 1.90 -5.24
N THR A 16 4.64 2.36 -6.39
CA THR A 16 5.49 2.94 -7.44
C THR A 16 6.11 4.26 -6.98
N PHE A 17 5.32 5.13 -6.33
CA PHE A 17 5.81 6.40 -5.81
C PHE A 17 6.87 6.22 -4.72
N LEU A 18 6.62 5.36 -3.73
CA LEU A 18 7.56 5.10 -2.64
C LEU A 18 8.82 4.36 -3.14
N GLY A 19 8.67 3.44 -4.09
CA GLY A 19 9.80 2.73 -4.70
C GLY A 19 10.75 3.68 -5.43
N ILE A 20 10.21 4.66 -6.17
CA ILE A 20 11.00 5.73 -6.79
C ILE A 20 11.70 6.56 -5.71
N LEU A 21 11.00 7.00 -4.67
CA LEU A 21 11.64 7.79 -3.59
C LEU A 21 12.80 7.03 -2.92
N VAL A 22 12.66 5.73 -2.66
CA VAL A 22 13.73 4.91 -2.08
C VAL A 22 14.90 4.72 -3.05
N ALA A 23 14.66 4.60 -4.35
CA ALA A 23 15.72 4.42 -5.34
C ALA A 23 16.62 5.67 -5.45
N TRP A 24 16.02 6.85 -5.36
CA TRP A 24 16.71 8.13 -5.49
C TRP A 24 17.25 8.67 -4.14
N ILE A 25 16.59 8.37 -3.01
CA ILE A 25 16.97 8.84 -1.68
C ILE A 25 17.54 7.68 -0.84
N LYS A 26 18.87 7.57 -0.80
CA LYS A 26 19.62 6.59 -0.01
C LYS A 26 19.72 6.98 1.48
N ALA A 27 18.58 7.11 2.15
CA ALA A 27 18.53 7.34 3.60
C ALA A 27 18.04 6.07 4.31
N ILE A 28 18.88 5.49 5.17
CA ILE A 28 18.54 4.33 6.01
C ILE A 28 17.21 4.52 6.78
N PRO A 29 16.97 5.65 7.49
CA PRO A 29 15.70 5.86 8.20
C PRO A 29 14.48 5.91 7.26
N LEU A 30 14.64 6.43 6.05
CA LEU A 30 13.55 6.50 5.06
C LEU A 30 13.15 5.09 4.61
N ILE A 31 14.11 4.21 4.34
CA ILE A 31 13.86 2.82 3.91
C ILE A 31 13.02 2.07 4.96
N ILE A 32 13.37 2.21 6.24
CA ILE A 32 12.66 1.55 7.34
C ILE A 32 11.19 1.99 7.38
N ILE A 33 10.94 3.30 7.25
CA ILE A 33 9.58 3.87 7.23
C ILE A 33 8.81 3.36 6.00
N VAL A 34 9.45 3.34 4.83
CA VAL A 34 8.81 2.88 3.59
C VAL A 34 8.38 1.42 3.69
N VAL A 35 9.24 0.55 4.24
CA VAL A 35 8.90 -0.86 4.46
C VAL A 35 7.74 -0.98 5.46
N ALA A 36 7.75 -0.21 6.56
CA ALA A 36 6.65 -0.22 7.53
C ALA A 36 5.32 0.24 6.91
N VAL A 37 5.34 1.33 6.14
CA VAL A 37 4.16 1.86 5.43
C VAL A 37 3.63 0.85 4.42
N MET A 38 4.50 0.16 3.70
CA MET A 38 4.11 -0.88 2.73
C MET A 38 3.38 -2.04 3.40
N ILE A 39 3.87 -2.51 4.56
CA ILE A 39 3.22 -3.57 5.34
C ILE A 39 1.85 -3.10 5.84
N LEU A 40 1.76 -1.89 6.39
CA LEU A 40 0.51 -1.31 6.89
C LEU A 40 -0.50 -1.11 5.75
N ALA A 41 -0.06 -0.62 4.59
CA ALA A 41 -0.92 -0.41 3.42
C ALA A 41 -1.53 -1.73 2.92
N VAL A 42 -0.75 -2.82 2.92
CA VAL A 42 -1.28 -4.16 2.57
C VAL A 42 -2.28 -4.64 3.62
N ILE A 43 -1.99 -4.46 4.91
CA ILE A 43 -2.92 -4.85 5.99
C ILE A 43 -4.23 -4.06 5.90
N ASP A 44 -4.16 -2.75 5.70
CA ASP A 44 -5.35 -1.89 5.54
C ASP A 44 -6.13 -2.25 4.28
N PHE A 45 -5.44 -2.60 3.19
CA PHE A 45 -6.09 -3.09 1.98
C PHE A 45 -6.83 -4.41 2.23
N VAL A 46 -6.18 -5.40 2.87
CA VAL A 46 -6.81 -6.69 3.23
C VAL A 46 -7.96 -6.50 4.21
N ARG A 47 -7.82 -5.63 5.21
CA ARG A 47 -8.90 -5.28 6.14
C ARG A 47 -10.07 -4.62 5.41
N SER A 48 -9.80 -3.69 4.50
CA SER A 48 -10.82 -3.03 3.69
C SER A 48 -11.57 -4.03 2.81
N LEU A 49 -10.88 -5.01 2.21
CA LEU A 49 -11.50 -6.09 1.46
C LEU A 49 -12.37 -7.00 2.34
N ARG A 50 -11.88 -7.39 3.52
CA ARG A 50 -12.66 -8.21 4.48
C ARG A 50 -13.87 -7.46 5.03
N ALA A 51 -13.71 -6.20 5.44
CA ALA A 51 -14.79 -5.39 5.98
C ALA A 51 -15.91 -5.16 4.95
N ASN A 52 -15.56 -4.99 3.67
CA ASN A 52 -16.54 -4.90 2.58
C ASN A 52 -17.17 -6.25 2.20
N GLY A 53 -16.49 -7.37 2.47
CA GLY A 53 -17.01 -8.73 2.24
C GLY A 53 -18.00 -9.23 3.30
N VAL A 54 -17.93 -8.71 4.53
CA VAL A 54 -18.82 -9.06 5.66
C VAL A 54 -20.20 -8.41 5.54
N ARG A 55 -20.40 -7.46 4.61
CA ARG A 55 -21.65 -6.73 4.43
C ARG A 55 -22.55 -7.29 3.31
N ARG A 56 -22.40 -8.58 2.98
CA ARG A 56 -23.22 -9.27 1.98
C ARG A 56 -24.22 -10.22 2.62
#